data_AF-Q0TZA9-F1
#
_entry.id   AF-Q0TZA9-F1
#
_cell.length_a   1.000
_cell.length_b   1.000
_cell.length_c   1.000
_cell.angle_alpha   90.00
_cell.angle_beta   90.00
_cell.angle_gamma   90.00
#
_symmetry.space_group_name_H-M   'P 1'
#
loop_
_entity.id
_entity.type
_entity.pdbx_description
1 polymer ?
#
loop_
_entity_poly.entity_id
_entity_poly.type
_entity_poly.pdbx_seq_one_letter_code
_entity_poly.pdbx_strand_id
1 'polypeptide(L)'
;MSGATEKPGSMRTLDLLKKSQDAPADDPLVGIVKDVIHKLQNNPTSITTEDARRLSENTVVSDLQTAKIISAVEAIASSSAIIHQVDPTLGQAPRTSLPTIITDLKAAVDQNPNDVTTEVLKNAQNVVSKMQKAVGHTNAPHPELQAQLREEIAKIEPKVAEGTVTIEEANHLHSLEARAHGHTEKGGITSIAQSVAAKRERQLSLSSGSGSSGIRSRANSKTFIPQDQSRLDKESNPKNAEDAIKPGIEQGTASEDDVKLLHSCETRAHGHTEKGGLASSAQSVAAKKRQDSLSDQTNLTPEARKNLTKHEHEISQKLADMSVGSQAKV
;
A
#
# COMPACT_ATOMS: atom_id res chain seq x y z
N MET A 1 53.08 -51.37 -55.96
CA MET A 1 52.50 -50.92 -54.68
C MET A 1 52.31 -49.41 -54.75
N SER A 2 51.08 -48.95 -54.99
CA SER A 2 50.70 -47.53 -54.95
C SER A 2 49.33 -47.49 -54.30
N GLY A 3 49.28 -47.02 -53.06
CA GLY A 3 48.07 -46.87 -52.27
C GLY A 3 47.45 -45.50 -52.52
N ALA A 4 46.25 -45.48 -53.06
CA ALA A 4 45.44 -44.28 -53.22
C ALA A 4 44.80 -43.89 -51.88
N THR A 5 44.99 -42.64 -51.48
CA THR A 5 44.38 -42.02 -50.32
C THR A 5 43.05 -41.39 -50.72
N GLU A 6 41.93 -42.02 -50.33
CA GLU A 6 40.59 -41.45 -50.45
C GLU A 6 40.39 -40.33 -49.44
N LYS A 7 40.03 -39.14 -49.93
CA LYS A 7 39.59 -38.00 -49.12
C LYS A 7 38.13 -38.21 -48.68
N PRO A 8 37.80 -38.10 -47.38
CA PRO A 8 36.42 -38.10 -46.95
C PRO A 8 35.70 -36.82 -47.41
N GLY A 9 34.60 -37.02 -48.13
CA GLY A 9 33.76 -35.98 -48.69
C GLY A 9 33.08 -35.14 -47.62
N SER A 10 33.21 -33.83 -47.77
CA SER A 10 32.42 -32.82 -47.07
C SER A 10 30.96 -32.91 -47.52
N MET A 11 30.17 -33.75 -46.85
CA MET A 11 28.73 -33.84 -47.05
C MET A 11 28.00 -32.84 -46.13
N ARG A 12 27.58 -31.73 -46.74
CA ARG A 12 26.28 -31.05 -46.60
C ARG A 12 25.63 -31.12 -45.20
N THR A 13 25.96 -30.15 -44.36
CA THR A 13 25.29 -29.85 -43.08
C THR A 13 24.04 -28.95 -43.21
N LEU A 14 23.58 -28.61 -44.42
CA LEU A 14 22.48 -27.64 -44.62
C LEU A 14 21.14 -28.23 -45.08
N ASP A 15 21.03 -29.53 -45.36
CA ASP A 15 19.81 -30.11 -45.93
C ASP A 15 18.77 -30.60 -44.88
N LEU A 16 19.11 -30.62 -43.58
CA LEU A 16 18.19 -31.08 -42.53
C LEU A 16 17.26 -30.02 -41.95
N LEU A 17 17.45 -28.73 -42.29
CA LEU A 17 16.61 -27.63 -41.80
C LEU A 17 15.40 -27.32 -42.70
N LYS A 18 15.25 -28.01 -43.84
CA LYS A 18 14.17 -27.76 -44.81
C LYS A 18 12.96 -28.67 -44.67
N LYS A 19 12.98 -29.62 -43.73
CA LYS A 19 11.90 -30.63 -43.53
C LYS A 19 10.90 -30.28 -42.41
N SER A 20 10.79 -29.01 -42.02
CA SER A 20 9.90 -28.55 -40.95
C SER A 20 8.85 -27.52 -41.41
N GLN A 21 8.60 -27.40 -42.72
CA GLN A 21 7.69 -26.37 -43.28
C GLN A 21 6.21 -26.76 -43.41
N ASP A 22 5.81 -28.00 -43.12
CA ASP A 22 4.41 -28.45 -43.27
C ASP A 22 3.66 -28.68 -41.94
N ALA A 23 4.13 -28.11 -40.83
CA ALA A 23 3.40 -28.13 -39.56
C ALA A 23 2.34 -27.01 -39.50
N PRO A 24 1.16 -27.24 -38.87
CA PRO A 24 0.08 -26.25 -38.77
C PRO A 24 0.60 -24.94 -38.17
N ALA A 25 0.26 -23.83 -38.85
CA ALA A 25 0.97 -22.55 -38.76
C ALA A 25 0.82 -21.76 -37.45
N ASP A 26 0.09 -22.26 -36.45
CA ASP A 26 -0.31 -21.48 -35.27
C ASP A 26 0.12 -22.11 -33.94
N ASP A 27 1.26 -22.80 -33.90
CA ASP A 27 1.87 -23.14 -32.61
C ASP A 27 2.72 -21.95 -32.13
N PRO A 28 2.27 -21.17 -31.11
CA PRO A 28 2.99 -20.00 -30.61
C PRO A 28 4.42 -20.34 -30.14
N LEU A 29 4.67 -21.60 -29.80
CA LEU A 29 5.99 -22.08 -29.38
C LEU A 29 7.02 -22.05 -30.54
N VAL A 30 6.57 -22.36 -31.76
CA VAL A 30 7.42 -22.35 -32.96
C VAL A 30 7.88 -20.93 -33.30
N GLY A 31 7.06 -19.93 -32.99
CA GLY A 31 7.40 -18.52 -33.16
C GLY A 31 8.57 -18.08 -32.28
N ILE A 32 8.57 -18.46 -31.00
CA ILE A 32 9.61 -18.10 -30.02
C ILE A 32 10.96 -18.71 -30.42
N VAL A 33 10.99 -20.00 -30.76
CA VAL A 33 12.23 -20.68 -31.18
C VAL A 33 12.80 -20.06 -32.45
N LYS A 34 11.94 -19.75 -33.45
CA LYS A 34 12.36 -19.09 -34.69
C LYS A 34 12.93 -17.69 -34.43
N ASP A 35 12.33 -16.92 -33.53
CA ASP A 35 12.83 -15.59 -33.17
C ASP A 35 14.22 -15.64 -32.54
N VAL A 36 14.45 -16.56 -31.58
CA VAL A 36 15.76 -16.72 -30.94
C VAL A 36 16.82 -17.22 -31.93
N ILE A 37 16.48 -18.16 -32.83
CA ILE A 37 17.39 -18.62 -33.89
C ILE A 37 17.72 -17.48 -34.85
N HIS A 38 16.73 -16.66 -35.23
CA HIS A 38 16.93 -15.51 -36.09
C HIS A 38 17.84 -14.45 -35.44
N LYS A 39 17.69 -14.20 -34.14
CA LYS A 39 18.59 -13.34 -33.37
C LYS A 39 20.01 -13.91 -33.30
N LEU A 40 20.16 -15.21 -33.04
CA LEU A 40 21.47 -15.90 -33.06
C LEU A 40 22.20 -15.75 -34.40
N GLN A 41 21.47 -15.87 -35.51
CA GLN A 41 22.05 -15.81 -36.86
C GLN A 41 22.45 -14.39 -37.27
N ASN A 42 21.63 -13.39 -36.94
CA ASN A 42 21.84 -12.03 -37.43
C ASN A 42 22.63 -11.15 -36.46
N ASN A 43 22.38 -11.28 -35.14
CA ASN A 43 23.01 -10.45 -34.13
C ASN A 43 23.03 -11.15 -32.75
N PRO A 44 24.03 -12.01 -32.46
CA PRO A 44 24.05 -12.81 -31.24
C PRO A 44 24.16 -11.98 -29.95
N THR A 45 24.65 -10.74 -30.02
CA THR A 45 24.72 -9.86 -28.85
C THR A 45 23.37 -9.26 -28.45
N SER A 46 22.38 -9.32 -29.34
CA SER A 46 21.00 -8.88 -29.05
C SER A 46 20.20 -9.85 -28.19
N ILE A 47 20.74 -11.04 -27.93
CA ILE A 47 20.10 -12.07 -27.11
C ILE A 47 20.14 -11.65 -25.65
N THR A 48 18.94 -11.54 -25.06
CA THR A 48 18.76 -11.21 -23.64
C THR A 48 18.63 -12.46 -22.78
N THR A 49 18.82 -12.32 -21.47
CA THR A 49 18.55 -13.40 -20.50
C THR A 49 17.10 -13.86 -20.52
N GLU A 50 16.17 -12.96 -20.85
CA GLU A 50 14.75 -13.29 -21.01
C GLU A 50 14.50 -14.14 -22.26
N ASP A 51 15.21 -13.90 -23.38
CA ASP A 51 15.11 -14.74 -24.58
C ASP A 51 15.60 -16.17 -24.30
N ALA A 52 16.71 -16.32 -23.56
CA ALA A 52 17.24 -17.62 -23.16
C ALA A 52 16.26 -18.38 -22.24
N ARG A 53 15.66 -17.69 -21.26
CA ARG A 53 14.64 -18.26 -20.37
C ARG A 53 13.40 -18.73 -21.13
N ARG A 54 12.89 -17.90 -22.06
CA ARG A 54 11.76 -18.28 -22.90
C ARG A 54 12.08 -19.48 -23.77
N LEU A 55 13.30 -19.58 -24.29
CA LEU A 55 13.72 -20.74 -25.07
C LEU A 55 13.74 -22.02 -24.22
N SER A 56 14.27 -21.97 -23.00
CA SER A 56 14.34 -23.14 -22.11
C SER A 56 12.97 -23.57 -21.56
N GLU A 57 12.07 -22.63 -21.27
CA GLU A 57 10.70 -22.94 -20.79
C GLU A 57 9.81 -23.55 -21.87
N ASN A 58 10.02 -23.19 -23.14
CA ASN A 58 9.14 -23.58 -24.25
C ASN A 58 9.67 -24.74 -25.11
N THR A 59 10.87 -25.25 -24.80
CA THR A 59 11.48 -26.34 -25.56
C THR A 59 11.63 -27.58 -24.70
N VAL A 60 10.93 -28.66 -25.06
CA VAL A 60 11.16 -29.97 -24.45
C VAL A 60 12.47 -30.54 -24.98
N VAL A 61 13.46 -30.69 -24.11
CA VAL A 61 14.78 -31.23 -24.45
C VAL A 61 14.65 -32.73 -24.76
N SER A 62 14.46 -33.06 -26.04
CA SER A 62 14.32 -34.45 -26.49
C SER A 62 15.63 -35.05 -26.99
N ASP A 63 16.60 -34.22 -27.36
CA ASP A 63 17.86 -34.61 -27.97
C ASP A 63 19.06 -33.79 -27.43
N LEU A 64 20.25 -34.40 -27.48
CA LEU A 64 21.49 -33.81 -27.00
C LEU A 64 21.84 -32.51 -27.73
N GLN A 65 21.43 -32.37 -28.99
CA GLN A 65 21.73 -31.19 -29.79
C GLN A 65 20.89 -30.00 -29.33
N THR A 66 19.59 -30.19 -29.10
CA THR A 66 18.74 -29.15 -28.50
C THR A 66 19.24 -28.71 -27.12
N ALA A 67 19.68 -29.65 -26.27
CA ALA A 67 20.30 -29.32 -24.98
C ALA A 67 21.53 -28.41 -25.13
N LYS A 68 22.41 -28.72 -26.09
CA LYS A 68 23.60 -27.91 -26.39
C LYS A 68 23.25 -26.52 -26.90
N ILE A 69 22.21 -26.40 -27.72
CA ILE A 69 21.74 -25.11 -28.25
C ILE A 69 21.22 -24.24 -27.10
N ILE A 70 20.37 -24.78 -26.22
CA ILE A 70 19.83 -24.04 -25.07
C ILE A 70 20.97 -23.57 -24.16
N SER A 71 21.91 -24.47 -23.83
CA SER A 71 23.06 -24.13 -22.99
C SER A 71 23.97 -23.07 -23.63
N ALA A 72 24.19 -23.12 -24.94
CA ALA A 72 24.95 -22.10 -25.66
C ALA A 72 24.23 -20.74 -25.66
N VAL A 73 22.90 -20.72 -25.82
CA VAL A 73 22.08 -19.50 -25.77
C VAL A 73 22.13 -18.87 -24.38
N GLU A 74 22.02 -19.67 -23.31
CA GLU A 74 22.16 -19.20 -21.93
C GLU A 74 23.55 -18.63 -21.65
N ALA A 75 24.60 -19.27 -22.16
CA ALA A 75 25.98 -18.78 -22.01
C ALA A 75 26.19 -17.44 -22.75
N ILE A 76 25.63 -17.31 -23.97
CA ILE A 76 25.68 -16.07 -24.75
C ILE A 76 24.90 -14.96 -24.06
N ALA A 77 23.68 -15.23 -23.59
CA ALA A 77 22.85 -14.26 -22.87
C ALA A 77 23.50 -13.80 -21.56
N SER A 78 24.16 -14.71 -20.84
CA SER A 78 24.91 -14.39 -19.62
C SER A 78 26.14 -13.53 -19.93
N SER A 79 26.81 -13.79 -21.05
CA SER A 79 27.98 -13.02 -21.49
C SER A 79 27.58 -11.65 -22.06
N SER A 80 26.44 -11.55 -22.75
CA SER A 80 25.92 -10.29 -23.30
C SER A 80 25.45 -9.34 -22.20
N ALA A 81 24.92 -9.87 -21.08
CA ALA A 81 24.58 -9.09 -19.89
C ALA A 81 25.80 -8.37 -19.27
N ILE A 82 27.00 -8.94 -19.42
CA ILE A 82 28.25 -8.31 -18.97
C ILE A 82 28.64 -7.15 -19.89
N ILE A 83 28.38 -7.26 -21.19
CA ILE A 83 28.76 -6.26 -22.20
C ILE A 83 27.74 -5.11 -22.25
N HIS A 84 26.46 -5.38 -21.95
CA HIS A 84 25.40 -4.39 -21.81
C HIS A 84 25.12 -4.01 -20.36
N GLN A 85 26.14 -3.98 -19.50
CA GLN A 85 26.10 -3.19 -18.27
C GLN A 85 25.93 -1.71 -18.65
N VAL A 86 24.70 -1.33 -18.98
CA VAL A 86 24.14 -0.06 -18.55
C VAL A 86 24.43 -0.04 -17.06
N ASP A 87 25.33 0.86 -16.66
CA ASP A 87 25.69 1.12 -15.27
C ASP A 87 24.45 0.92 -14.41
N PRO A 88 24.36 -0.16 -13.59
CA PRO A 88 23.24 -0.31 -12.70
C PRO A 88 23.32 0.92 -11.80
N THR A 89 22.41 1.86 -12.01
CA THR A 89 22.33 3.09 -11.23
C THR A 89 22.54 2.73 -9.77
N LEU A 90 23.73 3.09 -9.25
CA LEU A 90 24.16 2.78 -7.89
C LEU A 90 23.02 3.21 -6.95
N GLY A 91 22.28 2.25 -6.40
CA GLY A 91 21.17 2.53 -5.49
C GLY A 91 19.87 1.77 -5.72
N GLN A 92 19.67 1.11 -6.87
CA GLN A 92 18.55 0.16 -6.99
C GLN A 92 19.00 -1.25 -6.59
N ALA A 93 18.61 -1.66 -5.37
CA ALA A 93 18.74 -3.03 -4.92
C ALA A 93 18.16 -3.98 -6.00
N PRO A 94 18.84 -5.10 -6.32
CA PRO A 94 18.36 -6.07 -7.29
C PRO A 94 16.90 -6.41 -6.98
N ARG A 95 15.98 -6.04 -7.87
CA ARG A 95 14.57 -6.41 -7.74
C ARG A 95 14.44 -7.86 -8.18
N THR A 96 14.96 -8.78 -7.38
CA THR A 96 14.64 -10.20 -7.52
C THR A 96 13.13 -10.32 -7.34
N SER A 97 12.47 -10.91 -8.33
CA SER A 97 11.03 -11.06 -8.26
C SER A 97 10.67 -11.98 -7.08
N LEU A 98 9.60 -11.66 -6.34
CA LEU A 98 9.15 -12.46 -5.19
C LEU A 98 9.02 -13.97 -5.52
N PRO A 99 8.49 -14.38 -6.69
CA PRO A 99 8.44 -15.79 -7.09
C PRO A 99 9.82 -16.46 -7.18
N THR A 100 10.83 -15.74 -7.68
CA THR A 100 12.21 -16.25 -7.77
C THR A 100 12.76 -16.52 -6.38
N ILE A 101 12.64 -15.55 -5.46
CA ILE A 101 13.11 -15.70 -4.07
C ILE A 101 12.47 -16.92 -3.39
N ILE A 102 11.18 -17.15 -3.61
CA ILE A 102 10.46 -18.30 -3.03
C ILE A 102 10.96 -19.62 -3.62
N THR A 103 11.24 -19.65 -4.92
CA THR A 103 11.77 -20.84 -5.61
C THR A 103 13.17 -21.17 -5.12
N ASP A 104 14.02 -20.15 -4.97
CA ASP A 104 15.37 -20.28 -4.45
C ASP A 104 15.37 -20.74 -2.99
N LEU A 105 14.50 -20.16 -2.15
CA LEU A 105 14.33 -20.59 -0.76
C LEU A 105 13.89 -22.05 -0.67
N LYS A 106 12.95 -22.48 -1.52
CA LYS A 106 12.50 -23.87 -1.59
C LYS A 106 13.66 -24.79 -1.96
N ALA A 107 14.40 -24.47 -3.02
CA ALA A 107 15.54 -25.26 -3.47
C ALA A 107 16.64 -25.35 -2.37
N ALA A 108 16.90 -24.26 -1.65
CA ALA A 108 17.87 -24.25 -0.55
C ALA A 108 17.43 -25.14 0.62
N VAL A 109 16.14 -25.12 1.00
CA VAL A 109 15.58 -25.98 2.04
C VAL A 109 15.62 -27.46 1.64
N ASP A 110 15.31 -27.77 0.38
CA ASP A 110 15.35 -29.14 -0.15
C ASP A 110 16.78 -29.70 -0.19
N GLN A 111 17.78 -28.86 -0.50
CA GLN A 111 19.19 -29.27 -0.54
C GLN A 111 19.81 -29.45 0.86
N ASN A 112 19.48 -28.58 1.82
CA ASN A 112 20.09 -28.55 3.15
C ASN A 112 19.03 -28.46 4.26
N PRO A 113 18.24 -29.51 4.53
CA PRO A 113 17.16 -29.45 5.52
C PRO A 113 17.66 -29.22 6.95
N ASN A 114 18.91 -29.61 7.26
CA ASN A 114 19.50 -29.42 8.59
C ASN A 114 19.81 -27.96 8.92
N ASP A 115 19.87 -27.08 7.91
CA ASP A 115 20.12 -25.65 8.09
C ASP A 115 18.84 -24.88 8.46
N VAL A 116 17.67 -25.54 8.45
CA VAL A 116 16.39 -24.95 8.84
C VAL A 116 16.32 -24.87 10.37
N THR A 117 16.82 -23.76 10.91
CA THR A 117 16.69 -23.44 12.34
C THR A 117 15.29 -22.90 12.67
N THR A 118 14.94 -22.87 13.95
CA THR A 118 13.69 -22.26 14.44
C THR A 118 13.57 -20.78 14.06
N GLU A 119 14.69 -20.06 13.95
CA GLU A 119 14.74 -18.67 13.50
C GLU A 119 14.38 -18.53 12.02
N VAL A 120 14.93 -19.39 11.16
CA VAL A 120 14.60 -19.43 9.73
C VAL A 120 13.12 -19.72 9.54
N LEU A 121 12.58 -20.69 10.28
CA LEU A 121 11.14 -21.03 10.24
C LEU A 121 10.27 -19.84 10.68
N LYS A 122 10.61 -19.18 11.78
CA LYS A 122 9.90 -18.00 12.30
C LYS A 122 9.92 -16.84 11.30
N ASN A 123 11.06 -16.62 10.64
CA ASN A 123 11.20 -15.59 9.62
C ASN A 123 10.35 -15.91 8.38
N ALA A 124 10.38 -17.16 7.91
CA ALA A 124 9.54 -17.61 6.79
C ALA A 124 8.05 -17.43 7.10
N GLN A 125 7.60 -17.80 8.31
CA GLN A 125 6.22 -17.59 8.76
C GLN A 125 5.82 -16.11 8.80
N ASN A 126 6.72 -15.22 9.24
CA ASN A 126 6.48 -13.77 9.22
C ASN A 126 6.36 -13.24 7.79
N VAL A 127 7.20 -13.71 6.87
CA VAL A 127 7.11 -13.37 5.43
C VAL A 127 5.77 -13.86 4.85
N VAL A 128 5.39 -15.12 5.09
CA VAL A 128 4.09 -15.67 4.66
C VAL A 128 2.93 -14.84 5.22
N SER A 129 2.99 -14.46 6.50
CA SER A 129 1.97 -13.61 7.13
C SER A 129 1.87 -12.25 6.43
N LYS A 130 2.99 -11.60 6.09
CA LYS A 130 2.99 -10.34 5.34
C LYS A 130 2.45 -10.51 3.92
N MET A 131 2.81 -11.61 3.25
CA MET A 131 2.27 -11.94 1.91
C MET A 131 0.76 -12.15 1.97
N GLN A 132 0.26 -12.92 2.94
CA GLN A 132 -1.18 -13.11 3.16
C GLN A 132 -1.88 -11.77 3.37
N LYS A 133 -1.31 -10.88 4.21
CA LYS A 133 -1.85 -9.53 4.39
C LYS A 133 -1.90 -8.73 3.10
N ALA A 134 -0.84 -8.79 2.28
CA ALA A 134 -0.75 -8.07 1.02
C ALA A 134 -1.76 -8.56 -0.02
N VAL A 135 -2.09 -9.86 -0.02
CA VAL A 135 -3.11 -10.45 -0.90
C VAL A 135 -4.53 -10.23 -0.34
N GLY A 136 -4.70 -9.46 0.74
CA GLY A 136 -6.00 -9.25 1.38
C GLY A 136 -6.51 -10.47 2.16
N HIS A 137 -5.70 -11.51 2.33
CA HIS A 137 -5.95 -12.65 3.21
C HIS A 137 -5.51 -12.33 4.64
N THR A 138 -5.75 -11.10 5.12
CA THR A 138 -5.47 -10.72 6.53
C THR A 138 -6.35 -11.50 7.50
N ASN A 139 -7.44 -12.09 7.01
CA ASN A 139 -8.46 -12.80 7.77
C ASN A 139 -8.80 -14.13 7.10
N ALA A 140 -7.79 -14.96 6.80
CA ALA A 140 -8.09 -16.35 6.43
C ALA A 140 -8.93 -16.96 7.57
N PRO A 141 -10.14 -17.49 7.30
CA PRO A 141 -11.01 -18.01 8.34
C PRO A 141 -10.23 -19.06 9.14
N HIS A 142 -10.06 -18.83 10.44
CA HIS A 142 -9.50 -19.84 11.32
C HIS A 142 -10.65 -20.76 11.78
N PRO A 143 -10.84 -21.95 11.19
CA PRO A 143 -11.96 -22.82 11.53
C PRO A 143 -11.93 -23.25 13.01
N GLU A 144 -10.74 -23.31 13.61
CA GLU A 144 -10.56 -23.61 15.03
C GLU A 144 -11.19 -22.55 15.95
N LEU A 145 -11.18 -21.28 15.55
CA LEU A 145 -11.80 -20.19 16.32
C LEU A 145 -13.32 -20.19 16.20
N GLN A 146 -13.90 -20.88 15.21
CA GLN A 146 -15.35 -20.92 15.03
C GLN A 146 -16.04 -21.68 16.16
N ALA A 147 -15.41 -22.72 16.71
CA ALA A 147 -15.94 -23.45 17.85
C ALA A 147 -15.98 -22.57 19.11
N GLN A 148 -14.87 -21.86 19.39
CA GLN A 148 -14.78 -20.92 20.50
C GLN A 148 -15.78 -19.76 20.35
N LEU A 149 -15.95 -19.24 19.13
CA LEU A 149 -16.93 -18.20 18.84
C LEU A 149 -18.35 -18.67 19.16
N ARG A 150 -18.73 -19.90 18.76
CA ARG A 150 -20.07 -20.45 19.07
C ARG A 150 -20.29 -20.61 20.57
N GLU A 151 -19.28 -21.08 21.30
CA GLU A 151 -19.36 -21.21 22.76
C GLU A 151 -19.55 -19.84 23.44
N GLU A 152 -18.77 -18.84 23.05
CA GLU A 152 -18.88 -17.51 23.65
C GLU A 152 -20.19 -16.81 23.24
N ILE A 153 -20.69 -17.04 22.01
CA ILE A 153 -22.02 -16.61 21.59
C ILE A 153 -23.09 -17.21 22.51
N ALA A 154 -23.07 -18.52 22.76
CA ALA A 154 -24.05 -19.19 23.61
C ALA A 154 -24.04 -18.66 25.05
N LYS A 155 -22.87 -18.23 25.54
CA LYS A 155 -22.70 -17.62 26.87
C LYS A 155 -23.17 -16.16 26.93
N ILE A 156 -22.98 -15.39 25.86
CA ILE A 156 -23.33 -13.96 25.80
C ILE A 156 -24.79 -13.74 25.40
N GLU A 157 -25.39 -14.60 24.59
CA GLU A 157 -26.77 -14.50 24.13
C GLU A 157 -27.81 -14.25 25.25
N PRO A 158 -27.83 -15.00 26.37
CA PRO A 158 -28.75 -14.69 27.47
C PRO A 158 -28.47 -13.33 28.12
N LYS A 159 -27.19 -12.94 28.27
CA LYS A 159 -26.81 -11.63 28.83
C LYS A 159 -27.23 -10.47 27.95
N VAL A 160 -27.20 -10.66 26.63
CA VAL A 160 -27.69 -9.69 25.65
C VAL A 160 -29.18 -9.47 25.83
N ALA A 161 -29.97 -10.55 25.97
CA ALA A 161 -31.40 -10.47 26.20
C ALA A 161 -31.75 -9.77 27.53
N GLU A 162 -30.97 -10.03 28.58
CA GLU A 162 -31.13 -9.39 29.89
C GLU A 162 -30.60 -7.94 29.95
N GLY A 163 -29.76 -7.53 28.99
CA GLY A 163 -29.12 -6.21 29.01
C GLY A 163 -27.92 -6.11 29.95
N THR A 164 -27.35 -7.22 30.40
CA THR A 164 -26.32 -7.32 31.44
C THR A 164 -24.90 -7.53 30.89
N VAL A 165 -24.71 -7.42 29.58
CA VAL A 165 -23.41 -7.54 28.91
C VAL A 165 -22.43 -6.46 29.40
N THR A 166 -21.17 -6.83 29.61
CA THR A 166 -20.10 -5.87 29.90
C THR A 166 -19.34 -5.45 28.63
N ILE A 167 -18.60 -4.34 28.69
CA ILE A 167 -17.83 -3.82 27.54
C ILE A 167 -16.73 -4.82 27.15
N GLU A 168 -16.12 -5.46 28.14
CA GLU A 168 -15.05 -6.45 27.94
C GLU A 168 -15.59 -7.68 27.21
N GLU A 169 -16.77 -8.18 27.60
CA GLU A 169 -17.43 -9.31 26.95
C GLU A 169 -17.80 -8.99 25.49
N ALA A 170 -18.37 -7.81 25.25
CA ALA A 170 -18.73 -7.37 23.90
C ALA A 170 -17.49 -7.19 23.00
N ASN A 171 -16.41 -6.61 23.53
CA ASN A 171 -15.15 -6.44 22.79
C ASN A 171 -14.43 -7.77 22.56
N HIS A 172 -14.48 -8.69 23.52
CA HIS A 172 -13.92 -10.02 23.38
C HIS A 172 -14.62 -10.80 22.27
N LEU A 173 -15.96 -10.78 22.27
CA LEU A 173 -16.76 -11.41 21.22
C LEU A 173 -16.49 -10.81 19.84
N HIS A 174 -16.38 -9.47 19.74
CA HIS A 174 -16.00 -8.77 18.51
C HIS A 174 -14.62 -9.18 17.99
N SER A 175 -13.64 -9.30 18.89
CA SER A 175 -12.30 -9.76 18.52
C SER A 175 -12.28 -11.22 18.05
N LEU A 176 -13.09 -12.10 18.65
CA LEU A 176 -13.23 -13.48 18.20
C LEU A 176 -13.91 -13.57 16.83
N GLU A 177 -15.01 -12.86 16.63
CA GLU A 177 -15.75 -12.87 15.36
C GLU A 177 -14.89 -12.27 14.23
N ALA A 178 -14.23 -11.13 14.47
CA ALA A 178 -13.33 -10.52 13.50
C ALA A 178 -12.17 -11.44 13.11
N ARG A 179 -11.66 -12.28 14.03
CA ARG A 179 -10.62 -13.27 13.71
C ARG A 179 -11.16 -14.51 13.02
N ALA A 180 -12.37 -14.95 13.35
CA ALA A 180 -12.99 -16.15 12.76
C ALA A 180 -13.53 -15.88 11.34
N HIS A 181 -14.17 -14.74 11.14
CA HIS A 181 -14.89 -14.39 9.90
C HIS A 181 -14.26 -13.25 9.11
N GLY A 182 -13.34 -12.49 9.72
CA GLY A 182 -12.74 -11.32 9.08
C GLY A 182 -13.62 -10.07 9.05
N HIS A 183 -14.86 -10.17 9.50
CA HIS A 183 -15.80 -9.08 9.65
C HIS A 183 -16.80 -9.41 10.76
N THR A 184 -17.51 -8.40 11.25
CA THR A 184 -18.65 -8.60 12.14
C THR A 184 -19.96 -8.41 11.39
N GLU A 185 -20.87 -9.35 11.53
CA GLU A 185 -22.16 -9.29 10.85
C GLU A 185 -23.01 -8.14 11.40
N LYS A 186 -23.55 -7.30 10.50
CA LYS A 186 -24.43 -6.19 10.89
C LYS A 186 -25.73 -6.76 11.46
N GLY A 187 -26.04 -6.43 12.71
CA GLY A 187 -27.20 -6.98 13.41
C GLY A 187 -27.01 -8.38 14.00
N GLY A 188 -25.81 -8.97 13.87
CA GLY A 188 -25.45 -10.20 14.56
C GLY A 188 -25.33 -9.99 16.08
N ILE A 189 -25.24 -11.10 16.82
CA ILE A 189 -25.21 -11.12 18.29
C ILE A 189 -24.11 -10.21 18.84
N THR A 190 -22.93 -10.20 18.23
CA THR A 190 -21.83 -9.29 18.60
C THR A 190 -22.19 -7.82 18.49
N SER A 191 -22.85 -7.41 17.40
CA SER A 191 -23.26 -6.02 17.18
C SER A 191 -24.31 -5.61 18.23
N ILE A 192 -25.23 -6.52 18.56
CA ILE A 192 -26.22 -6.31 19.62
C ILE A 192 -25.53 -6.22 20.99
N ALA A 193 -24.58 -7.12 21.29
CA ALA A 193 -23.80 -7.10 22.52
C ALA A 193 -23.05 -5.79 22.72
N GLN A 194 -22.39 -5.26 21.67
CA GLN A 194 -21.75 -3.94 21.71
C GLN A 194 -22.76 -2.81 21.99
N SER A 195 -23.92 -2.84 21.35
CA SER A 195 -24.98 -1.84 21.56
C SER A 195 -25.52 -1.88 22.99
N VAL A 196 -25.76 -3.08 23.53
CA VAL A 196 -26.20 -3.28 24.93
C VAL A 196 -25.15 -2.80 25.92
N ALA A 197 -23.89 -3.19 25.74
CA ALA A 197 -22.79 -2.77 26.60
C ALA A 197 -22.64 -1.23 26.60
N ALA A 198 -22.66 -0.60 25.43
CA ALA A 198 -22.60 0.86 25.30
C ALA A 198 -23.83 1.56 25.92
N LYS A 199 -25.03 0.98 25.81
CA LYS A 199 -26.23 1.52 26.45
C LYS A 199 -26.12 1.44 27.97
N ARG A 200 -25.62 0.34 28.51
CA ARG A 200 -25.41 0.15 29.95
C ARG A 200 -24.36 1.12 30.49
N GLU A 201 -23.24 1.28 29.81
CA GLU A 201 -22.20 2.24 30.17
C GLU A 201 -22.78 3.65 30.30
N ARG A 202 -23.57 4.09 29.31
CA ARG A 202 -24.25 5.39 29.37
C ARG A 202 -25.18 5.52 30.57
N GLN A 203 -25.93 4.47 30.92
CA GLN A 203 -26.80 4.49 32.09
C GLN A 203 -26.02 4.58 33.41
N LEU A 204 -24.90 3.86 33.51
CA LEU A 204 -24.02 3.91 34.68
C LEU A 204 -23.38 5.29 34.85
N SER A 205 -22.93 5.92 33.75
CA SER A 205 -22.41 7.29 33.78
C SER A 205 -23.47 8.30 34.23
N LEU A 206 -24.74 8.11 33.87
CA LEU A 206 -25.84 8.99 34.29
C LEU A 206 -26.22 8.78 35.76
N SER A 207 -26.12 7.56 36.27
CA SER A 207 -26.43 7.26 37.68
C SER A 207 -25.36 7.75 38.67
N SER A 208 -24.10 7.90 38.23
CA SER A 208 -23.01 8.37 39.10
C SER A 208 -22.93 9.90 39.19
N GLY A 209 -23.69 10.63 38.37
CA GLY A 209 -23.72 12.10 38.33
C GLY A 209 -24.89 12.70 39.10
N SER A 210 -25.02 12.40 40.40
CA SER A 210 -25.88 13.17 41.30
C SER A 210 -25.22 14.53 41.57
N GLY A 211 -25.35 15.45 40.63
CA GLY A 211 -24.77 16.78 40.73
C GLY A 211 -25.18 17.70 39.59
N SER A 212 -26.38 18.27 39.72
CA SER A 212 -26.76 19.59 39.21
C SER A 212 -26.76 19.84 37.69
N SER A 213 -27.96 20.09 37.18
CA SER A 213 -28.27 21.13 36.20
C SER A 213 -27.73 20.94 34.77
N GLY A 214 -28.52 20.25 33.96
CA GLY A 214 -28.33 20.23 32.51
C GLY A 214 -29.39 19.44 31.77
N ILE A 215 -30.67 19.65 32.11
CA ILE A 215 -31.81 19.15 31.31
C ILE A 215 -31.76 19.83 29.95
N ARG A 216 -30.96 19.30 29.01
CA ARG A 216 -31.28 19.37 27.60
C ARG A 216 -32.03 18.09 27.29
N SER A 217 -33.35 18.20 27.29
CA SER A 217 -34.30 17.18 26.85
C SER A 217 -33.79 16.56 25.55
N ARG A 218 -33.19 15.38 25.69
CA ARG A 218 -32.61 14.64 24.58
C ARG A 218 -33.80 14.21 23.71
N ALA A 219 -33.85 14.80 22.53
CA ALA A 219 -34.94 14.69 21.57
C ALA A 219 -35.39 13.23 21.42
N ASN A 220 -36.71 13.09 21.53
CA ASN A 220 -37.51 11.92 21.22
C ASN A 220 -36.94 11.24 19.95
N SER A 221 -36.37 10.05 20.11
CA SER A 221 -35.81 9.25 19.02
C SER A 221 -36.94 8.67 18.18
N LYS A 222 -37.60 9.53 17.40
CA LYS A 222 -38.13 9.13 16.11
C LYS A 222 -36.92 8.74 15.28
N THR A 223 -36.93 7.51 14.78
CA THR A 223 -35.98 6.95 13.83
C THR A 223 -35.88 7.89 12.64
N PHE A 224 -34.99 8.89 12.70
CA PHE A 224 -34.67 9.72 11.56
C PHE A 224 -33.95 8.82 10.57
N ILE A 225 -34.49 8.77 9.37
CA ILE A 225 -33.87 8.10 8.23
C ILE A 225 -32.45 8.69 8.12
N PRO A 226 -31.38 7.89 7.95
CA PRO A 226 -30.00 8.40 7.91
C PRO A 226 -29.78 9.57 6.93
N GLN A 227 -30.62 9.69 5.90
CA GLN A 227 -30.64 10.81 4.96
C GLN A 227 -31.05 12.15 5.61
N ASP A 228 -31.98 12.15 6.56
CA ASP A 228 -32.46 13.37 7.22
C ASP A 228 -31.45 13.92 8.21
N GLN A 229 -30.75 13.03 8.95
CA GLN A 229 -29.65 13.46 9.82
C GLN A 229 -28.50 14.07 9.01
N SER A 230 -28.13 13.44 7.89
CA SER A 230 -27.09 13.98 7.01
C SER A 230 -27.47 15.36 6.44
N ARG A 231 -28.75 15.62 6.18
CA ARG A 231 -29.24 16.94 5.75
C ARG A 231 -29.12 17.99 6.85
N LEU A 232 -29.55 17.66 8.07
CA LEU A 232 -29.45 18.57 9.21
C LEU A 232 -28.01 18.91 9.56
N ASP A 233 -27.10 17.93 9.51
CA ASP A 233 -25.68 18.15 9.74
C ASP A 233 -25.05 18.98 8.60
N LYS A 234 -25.50 18.79 7.35
CA LYS A 234 -25.06 19.60 6.20
C LYS A 234 -25.48 21.07 6.30
N GLU A 235 -26.63 21.38 6.91
CA GLU A 235 -27.12 22.76 7.05
C GLU A 235 -26.66 23.47 8.33
N SER A 236 -26.42 22.74 9.42
CA SER A 236 -26.00 23.32 10.71
C SER A 236 -24.49 23.57 10.80
N ASN A 237 -23.67 22.69 10.23
CA ASN A 237 -22.22 22.86 10.20
C ASN A 237 -21.74 24.15 9.52
N PRO A 238 -22.25 24.57 8.33
CA PRO A 238 -21.82 25.82 7.73
C PRO A 238 -22.20 27.03 8.60
N LYS A 239 -23.41 27.07 9.17
CA LYS A 239 -23.84 28.17 10.07
C LYS A 239 -22.95 28.31 11.31
N ASN A 240 -22.60 27.19 11.94
CA ASN A 240 -21.71 27.21 13.09
C ASN A 240 -20.30 27.69 12.73
N ALA A 241 -19.79 27.29 11.56
CA ALA A 241 -18.50 27.77 11.05
C ALA A 241 -18.56 29.27 10.67
N GLU A 242 -19.67 29.72 10.07
CA GLU A 242 -19.92 31.13 9.77
C GLU A 242 -19.90 31.97 11.05
N ASP A 243 -20.67 31.59 12.07
CA ASP A 243 -20.77 32.32 13.33
C ASP A 243 -19.41 32.44 14.04
N ALA A 244 -18.59 31.40 13.99
CA ALA A 244 -17.26 31.40 14.58
C ALA A 244 -16.28 32.33 13.85
N ILE A 245 -16.38 32.44 12.52
CA ILE A 245 -15.38 33.09 11.66
C ILE A 245 -15.77 34.53 11.29
N LYS A 246 -17.07 34.83 11.28
CA LYS A 246 -17.63 36.16 10.97
C LYS A 246 -16.91 37.33 11.68
N PRO A 247 -16.67 37.32 13.00
CA PRO A 247 -15.94 38.43 13.65
C PRO A 247 -14.50 38.56 13.13
N GLY A 248 -13.83 37.46 12.82
CA GLY A 248 -12.47 37.47 12.25
C GLY A 248 -12.42 38.00 10.82
N ILE A 249 -13.47 37.78 10.02
CA ILE A 249 -13.58 38.34 8.67
C ILE A 249 -13.80 39.85 8.75
N GLU A 250 -14.72 40.31 9.59
CA GLU A 250 -15.03 41.74 9.78
C GLU A 250 -13.80 42.53 10.29
N GLN A 251 -12.97 41.89 11.12
CA GLN A 251 -11.73 42.47 11.65
C GLN A 251 -10.49 42.25 10.75
N GLY A 252 -10.60 41.46 9.68
CA GLY A 252 -9.46 41.10 8.84
C GLY A 252 -8.43 40.18 9.50
N THR A 253 -8.78 39.55 10.62
CA THR A 253 -7.89 38.70 11.45
C THR A 253 -8.08 37.21 11.21
N ALA A 254 -9.04 36.80 10.37
CA ALA A 254 -9.32 35.39 10.08
C ALA A 254 -8.05 34.58 9.70
N SER A 255 -7.93 33.38 10.28
CA SER A 255 -6.85 32.44 9.94
C SER A 255 -7.11 31.78 8.60
N GLU A 256 -6.06 31.42 7.88
CA GLU A 256 -6.18 30.72 6.60
C GLU A 256 -6.88 29.36 6.74
N ASP A 257 -6.66 28.66 7.85
CA ASP A 257 -7.27 27.36 8.12
C ASP A 257 -8.78 27.48 8.39
N ASP A 258 -9.20 28.55 9.06
CA ASP A 258 -10.61 28.85 9.29
C ASP A 258 -11.32 29.11 7.96
N VAL A 259 -10.70 29.88 7.07
CA VAL A 259 -11.24 30.15 5.73
C VAL A 259 -11.36 28.87 4.89
N LYS A 260 -10.37 27.96 4.98
CA LYS A 260 -10.42 26.65 4.31
C LYS A 260 -11.52 25.75 4.89
N LEU A 261 -11.68 25.75 6.21
CA LEU A 261 -12.73 24.99 6.90
C LEU A 261 -14.11 25.47 6.45
N LEU A 262 -14.34 26.79 6.45
CA LEU A 262 -15.60 27.39 6.02
C LEU A 262 -15.92 27.05 4.56
N HIS A 263 -14.95 27.20 3.66
CA HIS A 263 -15.11 26.85 2.25
C HIS A 263 -15.44 25.35 2.05
N SER A 264 -14.80 24.47 2.81
CA SER A 264 -15.06 23.02 2.78
C SER A 264 -16.47 22.68 3.28
N CYS A 265 -16.93 23.33 4.35
CA CYS A 265 -18.29 23.19 4.87
C CYS A 265 -19.34 23.67 3.85
N GLU A 266 -19.14 24.84 3.24
CA GLU A 266 -20.06 25.40 2.24
C GLU A 266 -20.11 24.55 0.97
N THR A 267 -18.95 24.14 0.45
CA THR A 267 -18.87 23.25 -0.73
C THR A 267 -19.55 21.90 -0.46
N ARG A 268 -19.43 21.35 0.76
CA ARG A 268 -20.10 20.10 1.12
C ARG A 268 -21.61 20.25 1.27
N ALA A 269 -22.07 21.40 1.76
CA ALA A 269 -23.48 21.70 1.97
C ALA A 269 -24.21 22.01 0.66
N HIS A 270 -23.62 22.86 -0.19
CA HIS A 270 -24.27 23.44 -1.37
C HIS A 270 -23.68 22.96 -2.70
N GLY A 271 -22.53 22.27 -2.69
CA GLY A 271 -21.83 21.84 -3.91
C GLY A 271 -21.04 22.94 -4.61
N HIS A 272 -21.16 24.19 -4.15
CA HIS A 272 -20.44 25.36 -4.66
C HIS A 272 -20.29 26.40 -3.55
N THR A 273 -19.44 27.39 -3.79
CA THR A 273 -19.31 28.59 -2.95
C THR A 273 -20.13 29.72 -3.57
N GLU A 274 -21.04 30.31 -2.81
CA GLU A 274 -21.88 31.42 -3.30
C GLU A 274 -21.02 32.66 -3.53
N LYS A 275 -21.14 33.25 -4.73
CA LYS A 275 -20.42 34.48 -5.08
C LYS A 275 -20.95 35.63 -4.21
N GLY A 276 -20.06 36.26 -3.44
CA GLY A 276 -20.45 37.30 -2.49
C GLY A 276 -20.93 36.76 -1.12
N GLY A 277 -20.96 35.44 -0.93
CA GLY A 277 -21.21 34.83 0.37
C GLY A 277 -20.07 35.05 1.37
N LEU A 278 -20.28 34.59 2.61
CA LEU A 278 -19.29 34.72 3.68
C LEU A 278 -17.98 34.01 3.36
N ALA A 279 -17.98 32.79 2.81
CA ALA A 279 -16.73 32.12 2.46
C ALA A 279 -15.99 32.80 1.30
N SER A 280 -16.71 33.31 0.29
CA SER A 280 -16.11 34.12 -0.78
C SER A 280 -15.45 35.38 -0.22
N SER A 281 -16.10 36.04 0.74
CA SER A 281 -15.56 37.23 1.42
C SER A 281 -14.34 36.88 2.27
N ALA A 282 -14.40 35.77 3.01
CA ALA A 282 -13.30 35.26 3.83
C ALA A 282 -12.05 34.94 2.98
N GLN A 283 -12.25 34.30 1.81
CA GLN A 283 -11.18 34.04 0.85
C GLN A 283 -10.55 35.32 0.31
N SER A 284 -11.37 36.34 0.01
CA SER A 284 -10.85 37.64 -0.43
C SER A 284 -10.01 38.32 0.65
N VAL A 285 -10.45 38.26 1.92
CA VAL A 285 -9.69 38.81 3.05
C VAL A 285 -8.37 38.07 3.24
N ALA A 286 -8.38 36.73 3.21
CA ALA A 286 -7.16 35.93 3.30
C ALA A 286 -6.20 36.20 2.14
N ALA A 287 -6.70 36.31 0.90
CA ALA A 287 -5.90 36.64 -0.27
C ALA A 287 -5.24 38.03 -0.13
N LYS A 288 -6.00 39.03 0.30
CA LYS A 288 -5.48 40.38 0.56
C LYS A 288 -4.38 40.37 1.64
N LYS A 289 -4.60 39.68 2.76
CA LYS A 289 -3.60 39.53 3.83
C LYS A 289 -2.30 38.88 3.33
N ARG A 290 -2.40 37.87 2.45
CA ARG A 290 -1.20 37.29 1.81
C ARG A 290 -0.49 38.30 0.91
N GLN A 291 -1.22 39.11 0.14
CA GLN A 291 -0.64 40.16 -0.68
C GLN A 291 0.06 41.23 0.16
N ASP A 292 -0.57 41.68 1.25
CA ASP A 292 0.01 42.66 2.17
C ASP A 292 1.31 42.12 2.78
N SER A 293 1.31 40.85 3.22
CA SER A 293 2.50 40.17 3.77
C SER A 293 3.65 40.04 2.74
N LEU A 294 3.32 39.88 1.46
CA LEU A 294 4.32 39.84 0.38
C LEU A 294 4.86 41.24 0.06
N SER A 295 4.01 42.27 0.14
CA SER A 295 4.41 43.65 -0.12
C SER A 295 5.43 44.16 0.91
N ASP A 296 5.27 43.78 2.18
CA ASP A 296 6.21 44.13 3.25
C ASP A 296 7.61 43.53 3.04
N GLN A 297 7.70 42.35 2.42
CA GLN A 297 9.00 41.73 2.10
C GLN A 297 9.73 42.46 0.96
N THR A 298 9.01 43.17 0.08
CA THR A 298 9.61 43.85 -1.08
C THR A 298 10.25 45.21 -0.75
N ASN A 299 9.92 45.79 0.41
CA ASN A 299 10.50 47.07 0.86
C ASN A 299 11.70 46.92 1.82
N LEU A 300 12.13 45.69 2.12
CA LEU A 300 13.36 45.46 2.88
C LEU A 300 14.56 45.85 2.01
N THR A 301 15.30 46.88 2.45
CA THR A 301 16.55 47.29 1.82
C THR A 301 17.50 46.10 1.68
N PRO A 302 18.33 46.05 0.63
CA PRO A 302 19.27 44.95 0.42
C PRO A 302 20.16 44.64 1.62
N GLU A 303 20.45 45.62 2.48
CA GLU A 303 21.19 45.43 3.73
C GLU A 303 20.38 44.69 4.80
N ALA A 304 19.09 45.01 4.97
CA ALA A 304 18.23 44.30 5.93
C ALA A 304 18.09 42.80 5.56
N ARG A 305 18.03 42.50 4.25
CA ARG A 305 18.01 41.11 3.76
C ARG A 305 19.29 40.34 4.08
N LYS A 306 20.46 40.97 3.97
CA LYS A 306 21.75 40.34 4.33
C LYS A 306 21.88 40.06 5.82
N ASN A 307 21.33 40.95 6.66
CA ASN A 307 21.37 40.76 8.10
C ASN A 307 20.43 39.64 8.57
N LEU A 308 19.27 39.47 7.92
CA LEU A 308 18.33 38.40 8.23
C LEU A 308 18.91 37.01 7.88
N THR A 309 19.50 36.85 6.70
CA THR A 309 20.10 35.57 6.30
C THR A 309 21.31 35.20 7.15
N LYS A 310 22.10 36.19 7.58
CA LYS A 310 23.21 35.98 8.53
C LYS A 310 22.70 35.45 9.88
N HIS A 311 21.61 36.01 10.38
CA HIS A 311 21.00 35.60 11.64
C HIS A 311 20.38 34.19 11.57
N GLU A 312 19.67 33.84 10.48
CA GLU A 312 19.15 32.48 10.27
C GLU A 312 20.27 31.44 10.17
N HIS A 313 21.39 31.81 9.52
CA HIS A 313 22.54 30.92 9.42
C HIS A 313 23.21 30.70 10.79
N GLU A 314 23.30 31.74 11.63
CA GLU A 314 23.82 31.65 13.00
C GLU A 314 22.94 30.77 13.90
N ILE A 315 21.61 30.90 13.81
CA ILE A 315 20.68 30.04 14.56
C ILE A 315 20.80 28.58 14.12
N SER A 316 20.83 28.34 12.81
CA SER A 316 20.95 26.97 12.27
C SER A 316 22.28 26.33 12.69
N GLN A 317 23.36 27.10 12.74
CA GLN A 317 24.66 26.63 13.20
C GLN A 317 24.65 26.31 14.71
N LYS A 318 24.08 27.19 15.55
CA LYS A 318 23.93 26.93 16.99
C LYS A 318 23.09 25.68 17.28
N LEU A 319 22.03 25.44 16.52
CA LEU A 319 21.20 24.23 16.64
C LEU A 319 21.96 22.95 16.27
N ALA A 320 22.80 23.01 15.22
CA ALA A 320 23.64 21.89 14.82
C ALA A 320 24.66 21.54 15.92
N ASP A 321 25.34 22.55 16.48
CA ASP A 321 26.33 22.36 17.55
C ASP A 321 25.72 21.76 18.82
N MET A 322 24.48 22.14 19.15
CA MET A 322 23.75 21.56 20.29
C MET A 322 23.35 20.09 20.08
N SER A 323 23.07 19.68 18.84
CA SER A 323 22.64 18.31 18.53
C SER A 323 23.77 17.28 18.68
N VAL A 324 25.01 17.67 18.35
CA VAL A 324 26.17 16.75 18.38
C VAL A 324 26.68 16.50 19.81
N GLY A 325 26.44 17.42 20.74
CA GLY A 325 26.93 17.31 22.13
C GLY A 325 26.23 16.27 23.01
N SER A 326 25.09 15.71 22.58
CA SER A 326 24.27 14.83 23.44
C SER A 326 24.55 13.32 23.29
N GLN A 327 25.47 12.89 22.43
CA GLN A 327 25.75 11.45 22.20
C GLN A 327 27.04 10.90 22.85
N ALA A 328 27.79 11.69 23.62
CA ALA A 328 29.10 11.28 24.16
C ALA A 328 29.13 10.91 25.66
N LYS A 329 27.98 10.63 26.29
CA LYS A 329 27.91 10.11 27.68
C LYS A 329 26.96 8.93 27.78
N VAL A 330 27.39 7.76 27.32
CA VAL A 330 26.90 6.45 27.78
C VAL A 330 28.10 5.53 27.92
#